data_AF-A0A409WS74-F1
#
_entry.id   AF-A0A409WS74-F1
#
_cell.length_a   1.000
_cell.length_b   1.000
_cell.length_c   1.000
_cell.angle_alpha   90.00
_cell.angle_beta   90.00
_cell.angle_gamma   90.00
#
_symmetry.space_group_name_H-M   'P 1'
#
loop_
_entity.id
_entity.type
_entity.pdbx_description
1 polymer ?
#
loop_
_entity_poly.entity_id
_entity_poly.type
_entity_poly.pdbx_seq_one_letter_code
_entity_poly.pdbx_strand_id
1 'polypeptide(L)'
;MRFSSLFFIAIIAVSVTARIAVPDAVEFSIDPRGIATDAMLEPGKSKFFGGGDSSSDSESGGSTPSSPGTSRPSSPEPALEDDPNFDMGKGGEGQLARLGVTDPAERTAIENEHKRIVKEQMSKFDATRAEIEKLAHAKGSSDPKIHITATLYGYRKNKSGSMSLVTIPSSFAGEKGNFHHIYVNPANPADGLSVVKAKMPVYYAALQKKQGKKDPEI
;
A
#
# COMPACT_ATOMS: atom_id res chain seq x y z
N MET A 1 -41.19 -30.67 62.83
CA MET A 1 -41.10 -29.63 61.77
C MET A 1 -39.82 -29.88 60.99
N ARG A 2 -39.94 -30.37 59.74
CA ARG A 2 -38.80 -30.71 58.87
C ARG A 2 -38.77 -29.70 57.74
N PHE A 3 -37.73 -28.86 57.68
CA PHE A 3 -37.46 -28.03 56.51
C PHE A 3 -36.30 -28.65 55.75
N SER A 4 -36.65 -29.25 54.61
CA SER A 4 -35.72 -29.75 53.61
C SER A 4 -35.32 -28.57 52.73
N SER A 5 -34.05 -28.16 52.77
CA SER A 5 -33.52 -27.08 51.95
C SER A 5 -32.90 -27.69 50.70
N LEU A 6 -33.62 -27.61 49.58
CA LEU A 6 -33.14 -28.00 48.25
C LEU A 6 -32.33 -26.84 47.67
N PHE A 7 -31.00 -26.99 47.67
CA PHE A 7 -30.09 -26.14 46.90
C PHE A 7 -30.21 -26.49 45.41
N PHE A 8 -30.77 -25.58 44.61
CA PHE A 8 -30.68 -25.64 43.15
C PHE A 8 -29.36 -25.00 42.71
N ILE A 9 -28.39 -25.82 42.29
CA ILE A 9 -27.20 -25.35 41.58
C ILE A 9 -27.60 -25.18 40.12
N ALA A 10 -27.86 -23.94 39.71
CA ALA A 10 -28.04 -23.59 38.31
C ALA A 10 -26.67 -23.59 37.61
N ILE A 11 -26.39 -24.64 36.84
CA ILE A 11 -25.25 -24.68 35.93
C ILE A 11 -25.60 -23.81 34.73
N ILE A 12 -25.12 -22.57 34.72
CA ILE A 12 -25.13 -21.73 33.53
C ILE A 12 -24.02 -22.27 32.61
N ALA A 13 -24.41 -23.08 31.63
CA ALA A 13 -23.56 -23.41 30.51
C ALA A 13 -23.36 -22.13 29.67
N VAL A 14 -22.31 -21.36 29.98
CA VAL A 14 -21.83 -20.31 29.10
C VAL A 14 -21.24 -21.01 27.89
N SER A 15 -22.00 -21.06 26.80
CA SER A 15 -21.48 -21.43 25.49
C SER A 15 -20.42 -20.41 25.09
N VAL A 16 -19.17 -20.71 25.42
CA VAL A 16 -18.00 -20.11 24.78
C VAL A 16 -18.09 -20.51 23.33
N THR A 17 -18.73 -19.66 22.53
CA THR A 17 -18.61 -19.75 21.08
C THR A 17 -17.19 -19.27 20.79
N ALA A 18 -16.24 -20.20 20.91
CA ALA A 18 -14.93 -20.09 20.32
C ALA A 18 -15.19 -19.86 18.83
N ARG A 19 -15.15 -18.60 18.41
CA ARG A 19 -15.06 -18.26 17.00
C ARG A 19 -13.77 -18.88 16.53
N ILE A 20 -13.95 -20.02 15.88
CA ILE A 20 -13.06 -20.67 14.94
C ILE A 20 -12.11 -19.63 14.39
N ALA A 21 -10.84 -19.78 14.74
CA ALA A 21 -9.75 -19.13 14.04
C ALA A 21 -9.93 -19.46 12.56
N VAL A 22 -10.46 -18.49 11.80
CA VAL A 22 -10.28 -18.50 10.37
C VAL A 22 -8.78 -18.27 10.20
N PRO A 23 -8.02 -19.21 9.60
CA PRO A 23 -6.70 -18.88 9.14
C PRO A 23 -6.90 -17.84 8.03
N ASP A 24 -6.75 -16.57 8.37
CA ASP A 24 -6.76 -15.48 7.40
C ASP A 24 -5.57 -15.73 6.47
N ALA A 25 -5.92 -16.21 5.28
CA ALA A 25 -5.01 -16.83 4.34
C ALA A 25 -4.03 -15.79 3.82
N VAL A 26 -2.78 -15.86 4.29
CA VAL A 26 -1.53 -15.39 3.64
C VAL A 26 -1.75 -14.37 2.50
N GLU A 27 -2.07 -13.13 2.89
CA GLU A 27 -2.28 -12.01 1.97
C GLU A 27 -0.92 -11.35 1.66
N PHE A 28 -0.07 -11.99 0.84
CA PHE A 28 1.01 -11.31 0.10
C PHE A 28 1.40 -12.09 -1.16
N SER A 29 1.54 -11.40 -2.29
CA SER A 29 2.64 -11.60 -3.23
C SER A 29 2.74 -10.37 -4.14
N ILE A 30 3.90 -9.72 -4.17
CA ILE A 30 4.30 -8.92 -5.32
C ILE A 30 5.16 -9.85 -6.19
N ASP A 31 4.57 -10.40 -7.25
CA ASP A 31 5.31 -11.11 -8.29
C ASP A 31 5.06 -10.46 -9.67
N PRO A 32 6.05 -9.77 -10.27
CA PRO A 32 5.92 -9.15 -11.60
C PRO A 32 5.79 -10.11 -12.79
N ARG A 33 5.76 -11.43 -12.60
CA ARG A 33 5.75 -12.40 -13.71
C ARG A 33 4.43 -12.47 -14.49
N GLY A 34 3.48 -11.59 -14.20
CA GLY A 34 2.13 -11.55 -14.79
C GLY A 34 1.82 -10.37 -15.71
N ILE A 35 2.79 -9.51 -16.07
CA ILE A 35 2.63 -8.62 -17.25
C ILE A 35 2.96 -9.40 -18.53
N ALA A 36 2.42 -10.61 -18.60
CA ALA A 36 2.21 -11.41 -19.77
C ALA A 36 1.02 -12.29 -19.39
N THR A 37 -0.17 -11.67 -19.31
CA THR A 37 -1.31 -12.45 -19.76
C THR A 37 -1.04 -12.66 -21.23
N ASP A 38 -0.56 -13.87 -21.53
CA ASP A 38 -0.69 -14.51 -22.82
C ASP A 38 -2.02 -14.02 -23.41
N ALA A 39 -1.92 -13.12 -24.39
CA ALA A 39 -2.94 -13.00 -25.38
C ALA A 39 -3.17 -14.44 -25.86
N MET A 40 -4.41 -14.90 -25.73
CA MET A 40 -4.93 -16.16 -26.26
C MET A 40 -4.00 -16.76 -27.31
N LEU A 41 -3.36 -17.88 -26.96
CA LEU A 41 -2.73 -18.79 -27.92
C LEU A 41 -3.82 -19.30 -28.88
N GLU A 42 -4.09 -18.53 -29.92
CA GLU A 42 -4.67 -19.00 -31.17
C GLU A 42 -3.50 -19.41 -32.09
N PRO A 43 -3.48 -20.65 -32.61
CA PRO A 43 -2.39 -21.16 -33.42
C PRO A 43 -2.51 -20.63 -34.86
N GLY A 44 -1.88 -19.48 -35.13
CA GLY A 44 -1.94 -18.80 -36.42
C GLY A 44 -0.57 -18.44 -36.97
N LYS A 45 -0.01 -19.33 -37.79
CA LYS A 45 1.11 -19.15 -38.73
C LYS A 45 1.38 -17.70 -39.17
N SER A 46 2.62 -17.22 -39.01
CA SER A 46 3.33 -16.54 -40.11
C SER A 46 4.83 -16.44 -39.81
N LYS A 47 5.61 -17.17 -40.61
CA LYS A 47 7.02 -16.89 -40.88
C LYS A 47 7.11 -15.53 -41.59
N PHE A 48 8.01 -14.64 -41.20
CA PHE A 48 8.59 -13.68 -42.12
C PHE A 48 10.01 -13.29 -41.69
N PHE A 49 10.85 -13.05 -42.69
CA PHE A 49 12.31 -13.09 -42.72
C PHE A 49 12.98 -11.72 -42.48
N GLY A 50 14.30 -11.76 -42.21
CA GLY A 50 15.29 -10.72 -42.54
C GLY A 50 15.46 -9.66 -41.46
N GLY A 51 16.66 -9.30 -40.98
CA GLY A 51 17.94 -9.15 -41.67
C GLY A 51 18.20 -7.65 -41.86
N GLY A 52 19.32 -7.12 -41.35
CA GLY A 52 19.71 -5.73 -41.61
C GLY A 52 20.53 -5.07 -40.51
N ASP A 53 21.84 -5.24 -40.64
CA ASP A 53 22.92 -4.37 -40.20
C ASP A 53 22.74 -2.89 -40.60
N SER A 54 23.25 -1.96 -39.78
CA SER A 54 24.07 -0.81 -40.22
C SER A 54 24.49 0.06 -39.03
N SER A 55 25.81 0.13 -38.89
CA SER A 55 26.62 1.09 -38.12
C SER A 55 26.58 2.49 -38.72
N SER A 56 26.68 3.52 -37.87
CA SER A 56 27.24 4.83 -38.23
C SER A 56 27.88 5.49 -37.01
N ASP A 57 29.21 5.52 -37.02
CA ASP A 57 30.06 6.38 -36.21
C ASP A 57 29.95 7.84 -36.70
N SER A 58 30.03 8.79 -35.77
CA SER A 58 30.48 10.16 -36.06
C SER A 58 30.99 10.79 -34.75
N GLU A 59 32.31 10.77 -34.59
CA GLU A 59 33.05 11.58 -33.63
C GLU A 59 33.14 13.03 -34.12
N SER A 60 33.00 14.01 -33.21
CA SER A 60 33.81 15.23 -33.24
C SER A 60 33.75 16.00 -31.92
N GLY A 61 34.88 16.02 -31.21
CA GLY A 61 35.50 17.27 -30.74
C GLY A 61 34.94 17.99 -29.50
N GLY A 62 35.58 17.72 -28.34
CA GLY A 62 36.44 18.74 -27.73
C GLY A 62 35.90 19.67 -26.63
N SER A 63 36.42 19.43 -25.41
CA SER A 63 36.81 20.39 -24.35
C SER A 63 35.86 20.63 -23.17
N THR A 64 36.17 19.92 -22.07
CA THR A 64 35.97 20.28 -20.65
C THR A 64 36.82 21.49 -20.22
N PRO A 65 36.75 22.03 -18.98
CA PRO A 65 35.80 21.81 -17.87
C PRO A 65 35.24 23.14 -17.30
N SER A 66 34.11 23.11 -16.58
CA SER A 66 33.84 23.98 -15.41
C SER A 66 32.43 23.76 -14.87
N SER A 67 32.36 23.01 -13.76
CA SER A 67 31.62 23.36 -12.54
C SER A 67 31.23 22.05 -11.84
N PRO A 68 31.77 21.76 -10.65
CA PRO A 68 31.14 20.80 -9.77
C PRO A 68 29.83 21.47 -9.33
N GLY A 69 28.75 21.18 -10.05
CA GLY A 69 27.41 21.37 -9.52
C GLY A 69 27.39 20.57 -8.24
N THR A 70 27.51 21.26 -7.11
CA THR A 70 27.23 20.73 -5.80
C THR A 70 25.88 20.05 -5.93
N SER A 71 25.90 18.72 -6.00
CA SER A 71 24.75 17.87 -5.77
C SER A 71 24.27 18.27 -4.38
N ARG A 72 23.38 19.25 -4.34
CA ARG A 72 22.70 19.64 -3.12
C ARG A 72 22.00 18.36 -2.68
N PRO A 73 22.41 17.74 -1.56
CA PRO A 73 21.71 16.56 -1.08
C PRO A 73 20.25 16.97 -0.98
N SER A 74 19.37 16.20 -1.62
CA SER A 74 17.92 16.33 -1.48
C SER A 74 17.65 16.58 -0.01
N SER A 75 17.17 17.79 0.31
CA SER A 75 16.88 18.16 1.69
C SER A 75 16.05 17.02 2.28
N PRO A 76 16.44 16.45 3.43
CA PRO A 76 15.65 15.39 4.03
C PRO A 76 14.23 15.91 4.19
N GLU A 77 13.27 15.27 3.52
CA GLU A 77 11.87 15.58 3.76
C GLU A 77 11.62 15.43 5.26
N PRO A 78 10.91 16.36 5.91
CA PRO A 78 10.62 16.24 7.33
C PRO A 78 9.94 14.91 7.59
N ALA A 79 10.42 14.17 8.60
CA ALA A 79 9.84 12.90 8.98
C ALA A 79 8.33 13.07 9.25
N LEU A 80 7.50 12.23 8.62
CA LEU A 80 6.04 12.21 8.80
C LEU A 80 5.61 11.36 10.00
N GLU A 81 6.57 11.00 10.86
CA GLU A 81 6.35 10.14 12.03
C GLU A 81 5.35 10.77 12.99
N ASP A 82 5.50 12.07 13.26
CA ASP A 82 4.67 12.85 14.19
C ASP A 82 3.57 13.68 13.50
N ASP A 83 3.23 13.43 12.23
CA ASP A 83 2.17 14.20 11.56
C ASP A 83 0.80 13.81 12.15
N PRO A 84 0.12 14.68 12.94
CA PRO A 84 -1.12 14.35 13.63
C PRO A 84 -2.31 14.13 12.67
N ASN A 85 -2.09 14.35 11.37
CA ASN A 85 -3.07 14.14 10.33
C ASN A 85 -3.00 12.73 9.71
N PHE A 86 -2.12 11.85 10.20
CA PHE A 86 -1.97 10.49 9.71
C PHE A 86 -2.04 9.48 10.85
N ASP A 87 -2.94 8.51 10.70
CA ASP A 87 -3.00 7.34 11.55
C ASP A 87 -2.76 6.07 10.72
N MET A 88 -2.16 5.06 11.35
CA MET A 88 -2.23 3.70 10.84
C MET A 88 -3.46 3.02 11.44
N GLY A 89 -4.39 2.61 10.57
CA GLY A 89 -5.53 1.79 10.97
C GLY A 89 -5.08 0.38 11.35
N LYS A 90 -5.96 -0.37 12.03
CA LYS A 90 -5.68 -1.73 12.51
C LYS A 90 -5.24 -2.69 11.39
N GLY A 91 -5.80 -2.51 10.19
CA GLY A 91 -5.42 -3.33 9.03
C GLY A 91 -3.98 -3.10 8.60
N GLY A 92 -3.53 -1.85 8.59
CA GLY A 92 -2.18 -1.46 8.22
C GLY A 92 -1.17 -1.88 9.28
N GLU A 93 -1.48 -1.70 10.56
CA GLU A 93 -0.67 -2.24 11.67
C GLU A 93 -0.52 -3.76 11.59
N GLY A 94 -1.63 -4.47 11.32
CA GLY A 94 -1.63 -5.92 11.12
C GLY A 94 -0.81 -6.34 9.90
N GLN A 95 -0.77 -5.53 8.86
CA GLN A 95 0.05 -5.78 7.68
C GLN A 95 1.56 -5.61 7.98
N LEU A 96 1.96 -4.56 8.70
CA LEU A 96 3.34 -4.37 9.19
C LEU A 96 3.80 -5.55 10.05
N ALA A 97 2.95 -5.98 11.01
CA ALA A 97 3.24 -7.14 11.84
C ALA A 97 3.43 -8.42 11.01
N ARG A 98 2.58 -8.62 9.98
CA ARG A 98 2.68 -9.78 9.07
C ARG A 98 3.91 -9.76 8.18
N LEU A 99 4.44 -8.59 7.82
CA LEU A 99 5.73 -8.47 7.11
C LEU A 99 6.91 -8.96 7.97
N GLY A 100 6.74 -9.05 9.29
CA GLY A 100 7.82 -9.42 10.19
C GLY A 100 8.83 -8.31 10.41
N VAL A 101 8.41 -7.05 10.22
CA VAL A 101 9.22 -5.87 10.49
C VAL A 101 9.21 -5.63 12.00
N THR A 102 10.29 -6.06 12.66
CA THR A 102 10.44 -5.94 14.13
C THR A 102 11.27 -4.74 14.54
N ASP A 103 12.08 -4.20 13.64
CA ASP A 103 12.86 -2.99 13.89
C ASP A 103 11.95 -1.76 13.84
N PRO A 104 11.88 -0.93 14.92
CA PRO A 104 11.08 0.28 14.92
C PRO A 104 11.46 1.27 13.82
N ALA A 105 12.75 1.40 13.51
CA ALA A 105 13.21 2.34 12.48
C ALA A 105 12.75 1.91 11.08
N GLU A 106 12.90 0.62 10.74
CA GLU A 106 12.34 0.04 9.51
C GLU A 106 10.82 0.22 9.42
N ARG A 107 10.11 -0.01 10.53
CA ARG A 107 8.65 0.18 10.60
C ARG A 107 8.27 1.65 10.30
N THR A 108 8.88 2.60 11.00
CA THR A 108 8.66 4.03 10.79
C THR A 108 8.97 4.43 9.35
N ALA A 109 10.03 3.88 8.75
CA ALA A 109 10.38 4.16 7.36
C ALA A 109 9.29 3.69 6.38
N ILE A 110 8.77 2.47 6.55
CA ILE A 110 7.66 1.95 5.74
C ILE A 110 6.42 2.81 5.90
N GLU A 111 6.06 3.18 7.13
CA GLU A 111 4.91 4.05 7.38
C GLU A 111 5.08 5.40 6.67
N ASN A 112 6.26 6.01 6.75
CA ASN A 112 6.56 7.28 6.09
C ASN A 112 6.47 7.20 4.56
N GLU A 113 6.95 6.12 3.94
CA GLU A 113 6.82 5.88 2.50
C GLU A 113 5.35 5.90 2.05
N HIS A 114 4.46 5.29 2.84
CA HIS A 114 3.02 5.25 2.56
C HIS A 114 2.34 6.59 2.85
N LYS A 115 2.62 7.19 4.01
CA LYS A 115 2.09 8.51 4.39
C LYS A 115 2.41 9.54 3.32
N ARG A 116 3.62 9.54 2.76
CA ARG A 116 4.02 10.46 1.67
C ARG A 116 3.10 10.35 0.45
N ILE A 117 2.86 9.14 -0.06
CA ILE A 117 1.98 8.91 -1.21
C ILE A 117 0.54 9.32 -0.90
N VAL A 118 0.04 8.99 0.29
CA VAL A 118 -1.32 9.37 0.72
C VAL A 118 -1.44 10.89 0.84
N LYS A 119 -0.44 11.56 1.41
CA LYS A 119 -0.37 13.03 1.54
C LYS A 119 -0.45 13.73 0.19
N GLU A 120 0.25 13.22 -0.82
CA GLU A 120 0.17 13.74 -2.20
C GLU A 120 -1.25 13.64 -2.78
N GLN A 121 -2.04 12.63 -2.38
CA GLN A 121 -3.43 12.49 -2.85
C GLN A 121 -4.44 13.27 -2.00
N MET A 122 -4.19 13.49 -0.71
CA MET A 122 -5.13 14.17 0.19
C MET A 122 -5.59 15.54 -0.35
N SER A 123 -4.68 16.30 -0.94
CA SER A 123 -4.99 17.61 -1.53
C SER A 123 -6.03 17.55 -2.65
N LYS A 124 -6.08 16.44 -3.41
CA LYS A 124 -7.05 16.26 -4.51
C LYS A 124 -8.48 16.01 -4.02
N PHE A 125 -8.62 15.62 -2.76
CA PHE A 125 -9.90 15.30 -2.14
C PHE A 125 -10.32 16.33 -1.09
N ASP A 126 -9.59 17.45 -0.95
CA ASP A 126 -9.76 18.41 0.16
C ASP A 126 -9.68 17.72 1.54
N ALA A 127 -8.85 16.67 1.64
CA ALA A 127 -8.66 15.92 2.88
C ALA A 127 -7.64 16.60 3.79
N THR A 128 -7.95 16.65 5.08
CA THR A 128 -7.09 17.20 6.14
C THR A 128 -6.51 16.14 7.06
N ARG A 129 -7.07 14.92 7.06
CA ARG A 129 -6.54 13.76 7.79
C ARG A 129 -6.74 12.48 6.98
N ALA A 130 -5.87 11.51 7.18
CA ALA A 130 -5.99 10.18 6.59
C ALA A 130 -5.70 9.08 7.62
N GLU A 131 -6.39 7.96 7.48
CA GLU A 131 -6.13 6.73 8.21
C GLU A 131 -5.82 5.62 7.20
N ILE A 132 -4.61 5.07 7.26
CA ILE A 132 -4.15 4.06 6.30
C ILE A 132 -4.58 2.67 6.79
N GLU A 133 -5.49 2.05 6.06
CA GLU A 133 -6.13 0.78 6.43
C GLU A 133 -5.41 -0.42 5.84
N LYS A 134 -4.81 -0.26 4.66
CA LYS A 134 -3.92 -1.24 4.04
C LYS A 134 -2.76 -0.51 3.38
N LEU A 135 -1.55 -1.03 3.57
CA LEU A 135 -0.35 -0.63 2.86
C LEU A 135 -0.48 -0.94 1.35
N ALA A 136 0.51 -0.58 0.53
CA ALA A 136 0.47 -0.78 -0.91
C ALA A 136 0.23 -2.26 -1.29
N HIS A 137 -0.92 -2.55 -1.90
CA HIS A 137 -1.35 -3.90 -2.24
C HIS A 137 -2.18 -3.92 -3.53
N ALA A 138 -2.46 -5.14 -3.99
CA ALA A 138 -3.36 -5.41 -5.12
C ALA A 138 -4.10 -6.73 -4.85
N LYS A 139 -3.39 -7.72 -4.30
CA LYS A 139 -3.97 -8.97 -3.81
C LYS A 139 -5.00 -8.68 -2.71
N GLY A 140 -6.15 -9.34 -2.78
CA GLY A 140 -7.23 -9.17 -1.79
C GLY A 140 -8.08 -7.91 -1.99
N SER A 141 -7.81 -7.14 -3.05
CA SER A 141 -8.66 -6.04 -3.51
C SER A 141 -9.41 -6.45 -4.79
N SER A 142 -10.55 -5.81 -5.02
CA SER A 142 -11.26 -5.88 -6.31
C SER A 142 -10.54 -5.12 -7.42
N ASP A 143 -9.64 -4.21 -7.06
CA ASP A 143 -8.79 -3.47 -7.99
C ASP A 143 -7.43 -4.18 -8.18
N PRO A 144 -7.10 -4.64 -9.41
CA PRO A 144 -5.85 -5.34 -9.66
C PRO A 144 -4.62 -4.43 -9.68
N LYS A 145 -4.79 -3.10 -9.68
CA LYS A 145 -3.67 -2.13 -9.70
C LYS A 145 -3.11 -1.96 -8.29
N ILE A 146 -1.82 -1.63 -8.16
CA ILE A 146 -1.23 -1.41 -6.83
C ILE A 146 -1.71 -0.08 -6.24
N HIS A 147 -2.38 -0.16 -5.09
CA HIS A 147 -2.93 0.98 -4.35
C HIS A 147 -2.75 0.81 -2.84
N ILE A 148 -2.87 1.92 -2.13
CA ILE A 148 -2.99 2.02 -0.68
C ILE A 148 -4.48 2.19 -0.39
N THR A 149 -5.03 1.43 0.57
CA THR A 149 -6.39 1.68 1.04
C THR A 149 -6.33 2.61 2.23
N ALA A 150 -7.02 3.74 2.15
CA ALA A 150 -7.08 4.71 3.23
C ALA A 150 -8.47 5.31 3.39
N THR A 151 -8.83 5.65 4.62
CA THR A 151 -9.97 6.51 4.91
C THR A 151 -9.50 7.95 4.91
N LEU A 152 -10.16 8.82 4.14
CA LEU A 152 -9.83 10.24 4.07
C LEU A 152 -10.87 11.06 4.83
N TYR A 153 -10.43 12.09 5.55
CA TYR A 153 -11.27 12.96 6.36
C TYR A 153 -11.08 14.41 5.97
N GLY A 154 -12.16 15.18 5.98
CA GLY A 154 -12.14 16.62 5.71
C GLY A 154 -13.15 17.35 6.59
N TYR A 155 -12.99 18.65 6.74
CA TYR A 155 -13.95 19.45 7.50
C TYR A 155 -15.18 19.78 6.67
N ARG A 156 -16.37 19.53 7.23
CA ARG A 156 -17.64 19.97 6.66
C ARG A 156 -18.43 20.78 7.69
N LYS A 157 -19.14 21.78 7.20
CA LYS A 157 -20.07 22.57 8.00
C LYS A 157 -21.32 21.73 8.28
N ASN A 158 -21.64 21.52 9.55
CA ASN A 158 -22.86 20.82 9.96
C ASN A 158 -24.08 21.77 9.89
N LYS A 159 -25.28 21.27 10.23
CA LYS A 159 -26.52 22.06 10.23
C LYS A 159 -26.50 23.25 11.22
N SER A 160 -25.72 23.17 12.30
CA SER A 160 -25.56 24.27 13.27
C SER A 160 -24.54 25.32 12.83
N GLY A 161 -23.86 25.09 11.70
CA GLY A 161 -22.82 25.97 11.18
C GLY A 161 -21.42 25.75 11.76
N SER A 162 -21.25 24.76 12.65
CA SER A 162 -19.95 24.36 13.20
C SER A 162 -19.20 23.48 12.19
N MET A 163 -17.88 23.56 12.21
CA MET A 163 -17.03 22.67 11.41
C MET A 163 -16.83 21.35 12.16
N SER A 164 -17.11 20.23 11.50
CA SER A 164 -16.86 18.89 12.02
C SER A 164 -15.98 18.11 11.04
N LEU A 165 -15.02 17.37 11.56
CA LEU A 165 -14.26 16.41 10.78
C LEU A 165 -15.20 15.26 10.39
N VAL A 166 -15.35 15.01 9.09
CA VAL A 166 -16.19 13.95 8.56
C VAL A 166 -15.42 13.16 7.51
N THR A 167 -15.81 11.92 7.32
CA THR A 167 -15.22 11.08 6.31
C THR A 167 -15.63 11.54 4.91
N ILE A 168 -14.67 11.52 4.00
CA ILE A 168 -14.87 11.85 2.60
C ILE A 168 -15.31 10.57 1.90
N PRO A 169 -16.49 10.55 1.26
CA PRO A 169 -16.96 9.36 0.57
C PRO A 169 -16.04 9.02 -0.60
N SER A 170 -15.78 7.74 -0.78
CA SER A 170 -15.06 7.24 -1.95
C SER A 170 -15.99 7.18 -3.16
N SER A 171 -15.45 7.52 -4.33
CA SER A 171 -16.15 7.33 -5.61
C SER A 171 -15.95 5.94 -6.19
N PHE A 172 -15.19 5.06 -5.52
CA PHE A 172 -14.91 3.73 -6.02
C PHE A 172 -16.19 2.87 -6.01
N ALA A 173 -16.59 2.40 -7.19
CA ALA A 173 -17.88 1.78 -7.43
C ALA A 173 -17.99 0.41 -6.75
N GLY A 174 -19.05 0.22 -5.96
CA GLY A 174 -19.45 -1.10 -5.44
C GLY A 174 -19.09 -1.37 -3.98
N GLU A 175 -18.18 -0.60 -3.38
CA GLU A 175 -17.93 -0.69 -1.94
C GLU A 175 -18.84 0.29 -1.19
N LYS A 176 -19.74 -0.25 -0.37
CA LYS A 176 -20.40 0.54 0.68
C LYS A 176 -19.32 0.91 1.70
N GLY A 177 -18.59 1.99 1.46
CA GLY A 177 -17.41 2.28 2.26
C GLY A 177 -16.87 3.68 2.08
N ASN A 178 -16.06 4.05 3.06
CA ASN A 178 -15.33 5.31 3.13
C ASN A 178 -13.87 5.15 2.68
N PHE A 179 -13.56 4.03 2.03
CA PHE A 179 -12.20 3.64 1.68
C PHE A 179 -11.84 4.11 0.27
N HIS A 180 -10.72 4.81 0.19
CA HIS A 180 -10.15 5.32 -1.05
C HIS A 180 -9.05 4.37 -1.52
N HIS A 181 -9.06 4.02 -2.80
CA HIS A 181 -7.92 3.38 -3.46
C HIS A 181 -6.97 4.46 -3.95
N ILE A 182 -5.90 4.67 -3.19
CA ILE A 182 -4.84 5.63 -3.52
C ILE A 182 -3.79 4.89 -4.33
N TYR A 183 -3.82 5.04 -5.66
CA TYR A 183 -2.84 4.41 -6.54
C TYR A 183 -1.43 4.90 -6.23
N VAL A 184 -0.50 3.95 -6.10
CA VAL A 184 0.93 4.25 -5.88
C VAL A 184 1.52 4.99 -7.10
N ASN A 185 1.00 4.71 -8.30
CA ASN A 185 1.29 5.47 -9.51
C ASN A 185 -0.02 6.05 -10.10
N PRO A 186 -0.45 7.26 -9.69
CA PRO A 186 -1.71 7.82 -10.16
C PRO A 186 -1.69 8.20 -11.65
N ALA A 187 -0.50 8.47 -12.22
CA ALA A 187 -0.36 8.80 -13.63
C ALA A 187 -0.46 7.56 -14.54
N ASN A 188 0.06 6.42 -14.07
CA ASN A 188 -0.05 5.13 -14.75
C ASN A 188 -0.25 3.99 -13.73
N PRO A 189 -1.50 3.72 -13.30
CA PRO A 189 -1.77 2.73 -12.25
C PRO A 189 -1.33 1.30 -12.57
N ALA A 190 -1.20 0.94 -13.84
CA ALA A 190 -0.70 -0.36 -14.26
C ALA A 190 0.79 -0.56 -13.91
N ASP A 191 1.55 0.54 -13.79
CA ASP A 191 2.98 0.55 -13.46
C ASP A 191 3.25 0.88 -11.98
N GLY A 192 2.31 0.50 -11.09
CA GLY A 192 2.46 0.73 -9.66
C GLY A 192 3.68 0.05 -9.05
N LEU A 193 4.09 -1.11 -9.59
CA LEU A 193 5.21 -1.88 -9.05
C LEU A 193 6.55 -1.17 -9.24
N SER A 194 6.76 -0.53 -10.39
CA SER A 194 8.00 0.22 -10.64
C SER A 194 8.15 1.37 -9.65
N VAL A 195 7.03 2.01 -9.28
CA VAL A 195 7.02 3.05 -8.24
C VAL A 195 7.26 2.47 -6.85
N VAL A 196 6.68 1.32 -6.49
CA VAL A 196 7.00 0.65 -5.20
C VAL A 196 8.50 0.37 -5.10
N LYS A 197 9.11 -0.19 -6.16
CA LYS A 197 10.57 -0.46 -6.19
C LYS A 197 11.41 0.79 -6.03
N ALA A 198 11.06 1.86 -6.75
CA ALA A 198 11.87 3.07 -6.83
C ALA A 198 11.65 4.05 -5.67
N LYS A 199 10.42 4.12 -5.12
CA LYS A 199 10.00 5.15 -4.15
C LYS A 199 9.58 4.60 -2.79
N MET A 200 9.52 3.28 -2.64
CA MET A 200 9.21 2.59 -1.39
C MET A 200 10.22 1.45 -1.11
N PRO A 201 11.53 1.73 -1.17
CA PRO A 201 12.56 0.69 -1.12
C PRO A 201 12.53 -0.13 0.17
N VAL A 202 12.22 0.49 1.32
CA VAL A 202 12.19 -0.24 2.60
C VAL A 202 11.03 -1.21 2.62
N TYR A 203 9.85 -0.75 2.20
CA TYR A 203 8.68 -1.60 2.07
C TYR A 203 8.90 -2.74 1.06
N TYR A 204 9.49 -2.43 -0.10
CA TYR A 204 9.79 -3.42 -1.12
C TYR A 204 10.78 -4.48 -0.61
N ALA A 205 11.83 -4.09 0.12
CA ALA A 205 12.78 -5.02 0.73
C ALA A 205 12.10 -5.95 1.75
N ALA A 206 11.26 -5.40 2.64
CA ALA A 206 10.49 -6.17 3.61
C ALA A 206 9.58 -7.21 2.92
N LEU A 207 8.97 -6.85 1.80
CA LEU A 207 8.18 -7.76 0.97
C LEU A 207 9.01 -8.88 0.36
N GLN A 208 10.20 -8.58 -0.18
CA GLN A 208 11.09 -9.60 -0.75
C GLN A 208 11.54 -10.60 0.32
N LYS A 209 11.99 -10.09 1.48
CA LYS A 209 12.38 -10.90 2.64
C LYS A 209 11.25 -11.81 3.09
N LYS A 210 10.02 -11.29 3.17
CA LYS A 210 8.84 -12.09 3.53
C LYS A 210 8.53 -13.20 2.54
N GLN A 211 8.81 -12.98 1.25
CA GLN A 211 8.63 -13.97 0.18
C GLN A 211 9.77 -15.02 0.14
N GLY A 212 10.78 -14.92 1.01
CA GLY A 212 11.96 -15.78 0.97
C GLY A 212 12.85 -15.54 -0.25
N LYS A 213 12.68 -14.40 -0.94
CA LYS A 213 13.58 -13.97 -2.01
C LYS A 213 14.83 -13.36 -1.34
N LYS A 214 16.02 -13.64 -1.89
CA LYS A 214 17.27 -13.02 -1.42
C LYS A 214 17.13 -11.50 -1.47
N ASP A 215 17.76 -10.81 -0.52
CA ASP A 215 17.68 -9.36 -0.40
C ASP A 215 17.89 -8.70 -1.76
N PRO A 216 16.99 -7.78 -2.19
CA PRO A 216 17.19 -7.06 -3.42
C PRO A 216 18.49 -6.26 -3.30
N GLU A 217 19.36 -6.31 -4.31
CA GLU A 217 20.47 -5.35 -4.41
C GLU A 217 19.86 -3.94 -4.41
N ILE A 218 20.13 -3.18 -3.34
CA ILE A 218 19.69 -1.80 -3.14
C ILE A 218 20.62 -0.86 -3.91
#